data_AF-A0A373PY83-F1
#
_entry.id   AF-A0A373PY83-F1
#
_cell.length_a   1.000
_cell.length_b   1.000
_cell.length_c   1.000
_cell.angle_alpha   90.00
_cell.angle_beta   90.00
_cell.angle_gamma   90.00
#
_symmetry.space_group_name_H-M   'P 1'
#
loop_
_entity.id
_entity.type
_entity.pdbx_description
1 polymer ?
#
loop_
_entity_poly.entity_id
_entity_poly.type
_entity_poly.pdbx_seq_one_letter_code
_entity_poly.pdbx_strand_id
1 'polypeptide(L)'
;MANTEEAKEKKNEITEEDTRLDKKVKVRSIAPWITGAPRVTSKGDISIPANGSVLLSREEVIAQAQNGNKLLSGIDSLGSHATWYIEDAFTRSEVSFDIDDKKQTFLTAEEIKRIFELKTPKAFEDNIQKTVVTRAEKAYLMETIRSLNLNDYKKIAFCEDYTGIRL
;
A
#
# COMPACT_ATOMS: atom_id res chain seq x y z
N MET A 1 21.66 28.64 27.95
CA MET A 1 21.45 28.94 26.52
C MET A 1 22.62 28.31 25.78
N ALA A 2 22.50 27.33 24.90
CA ALA A 2 21.36 26.83 24.15
C ALA A 2 21.45 25.30 24.03
N ASN A 3 20.30 24.64 24.14
CA ASN A 3 20.07 23.31 23.57
C ASN A 3 20.05 23.48 22.05
N THR A 4 20.83 22.68 21.34
CA THR A 4 20.57 22.42 19.93
C THR A 4 20.33 20.92 19.81
N GLU A 5 19.08 20.60 19.50
CA GLU A 5 18.58 19.27 19.18
C GLU A 5 19.36 18.70 17.99
N GLU A 6 20.20 17.69 18.23
CA GLU A 6 20.58 16.77 17.18
C GLU A 6 19.40 15.82 16.94
N ALA A 7 18.74 16.05 15.81
CA ALA A 7 17.72 15.17 15.26
C ALA A 7 18.29 13.74 15.14
N LYS A 8 17.80 12.83 15.98
CA LYS A 8 18.09 11.40 15.92
C LYS A 8 17.63 10.84 14.58
N GLU A 9 18.57 10.59 13.68
CA GLU A 9 18.47 9.55 12.66
C GLU A 9 18.13 8.24 13.35
N LYS A 10 16.86 7.81 13.26
CA LYS A 10 16.48 6.44 13.58
C LYS A 10 16.97 5.54 12.45
N LYS A 11 18.24 5.13 12.49
CA LYS A 11 18.65 3.87 11.86
C LYS A 11 17.87 2.77 12.59
N ASN A 12 16.94 2.13 11.89
CA ASN A 12 16.32 0.90 12.39
C ASN A 12 17.46 -0.13 12.55
N GLU A 13 17.91 -0.37 13.78
CA GLU A 13 18.83 -1.46 14.06
C GLU A 13 18.13 -2.78 13.72
N ILE A 14 18.58 -3.42 12.64
CA ILE A 14 18.11 -4.73 12.20
C ILE A 14 18.60 -5.75 13.23
N THR A 15 17.68 -6.42 13.93
CA THR A 15 18.01 -7.46 14.91
C THR A 15 18.18 -8.82 14.23
N GLU A 16 18.84 -9.80 14.87
CA GLU A 16 18.95 -11.16 14.33
C GLU A 16 17.58 -11.84 14.10
N GLU A 17 16.55 -11.45 14.85
CA GLU A 17 15.18 -11.93 14.60
C GLU A 17 14.60 -11.39 13.29
N ASP A 18 15.07 -10.23 12.82
CA ASP A 18 14.62 -9.60 11.58
C ASP A 18 15.20 -10.22 10.33
N THR A 19 16.27 -11.00 10.39
CA THR A 19 16.86 -11.65 9.21
C THR A 19 16.31 -13.07 8.94
N ARG A 20 15.57 -13.64 9.90
CA ARG A 20 14.98 -14.99 9.79
C ARG A 20 13.96 -15.11 8.67
N LEU A 21 14.15 -16.06 7.76
CA LEU A 21 13.27 -16.27 6.59
C LEU A 21 11.95 -16.97 6.93
N ASP A 22 11.91 -17.73 8.02
CA ASP A 22 10.74 -18.44 8.53
C ASP A 22 9.77 -17.52 9.29
N LYS A 23 10.23 -16.33 9.68
CA LYS A 23 9.40 -15.31 10.36
C LYS A 23 8.12 -15.05 9.55
N LYS A 24 7.00 -15.02 10.26
CA LYS A 24 5.71 -14.66 9.68
C LYS A 24 5.60 -13.14 9.55
N VAL A 25 5.40 -12.70 8.31
CA VAL A 25 5.21 -11.30 7.92
C VAL A 25 3.74 -11.10 7.53
N LYS A 26 3.18 -9.97 7.96
CA LYS A 26 1.82 -9.59 7.64
C LYS A 26 1.76 -8.89 6.29
N VAL A 27 0.91 -9.40 5.41
CA VAL A 27 0.60 -8.82 4.11
C VAL A 27 -0.86 -8.41 4.09
N ARG A 28 -1.14 -7.14 3.80
CA ARG A 28 -2.49 -6.56 3.75
C ARG A 28 -2.91 -6.28 2.31
N SER A 29 -4.20 -6.37 2.01
CA SER A 29 -4.78 -6.00 0.71
C SER A 29 -5.70 -4.78 0.85
N ILE A 30 -5.68 -3.89 -0.15
CA ILE A 30 -6.65 -2.78 -0.28
C ILE A 30 -7.84 -3.13 -1.16
N ALA A 31 -7.85 -4.32 -1.78
CA ALA A 31 -8.93 -4.70 -2.66
C ALA A 31 -10.18 -5.07 -1.85
N PRO A 32 -11.38 -4.57 -2.24
CA PRO A 32 -12.66 -4.96 -1.62
C PRO A 32 -13.15 -6.35 -2.05
N TRP A 33 -12.29 -7.15 -2.68
CA TRP A 33 -12.58 -8.54 -3.07
C TRP A 33 -11.42 -9.45 -2.65
N ILE A 34 -11.67 -10.75 -2.67
CA ILE A 34 -10.64 -11.75 -2.39
C ILE A 34 -9.57 -11.66 -3.48
N THR A 35 -8.33 -11.47 -3.06
CA THR A 35 -7.15 -11.45 -3.94
C THR A 35 -6.27 -12.62 -3.62
N GLY A 36 -5.68 -13.24 -4.63
CA GLY A 36 -4.82 -14.41 -4.42
C GLY A 36 -3.78 -14.59 -5.51
N ALA A 37 -2.76 -15.37 -5.16
CA ALA A 37 -1.68 -15.76 -6.05
C ALA A 37 -1.22 -17.18 -5.69
N PRO A 38 -0.80 -18.00 -6.66
CA PRO A 38 -0.21 -19.30 -6.36
C PRO A 38 1.06 -19.11 -5.55
N ARG A 39 1.31 -20.00 -4.59
CA ARG A 39 2.55 -19.99 -3.79
C ARG A 39 3.75 -20.30 -4.67
N VAL A 40 4.89 -19.68 -4.35
CA VAL A 40 6.16 -19.89 -5.08
C VAL A 40 7.02 -20.94 -4.37
N THR A 41 7.12 -20.89 -3.04
CA THR A 41 7.99 -21.78 -2.26
C THR A 41 7.35 -23.12 -1.89
N SER A 42 6.03 -23.23 -2.05
CA SER A 42 5.24 -24.39 -1.61
C SER A 42 4.01 -24.61 -2.49
N LYS A 43 3.30 -25.73 -2.28
CA LYS A 43 2.07 -26.04 -3.02
C LYS A 43 0.87 -25.31 -2.42
N GLY A 44 -0.05 -24.89 -3.29
CA GLY A 44 -1.31 -24.23 -2.93
C GLY A 44 -1.31 -22.74 -3.23
N ASP A 45 -2.37 -22.06 -2.81
CA ASP A 45 -2.59 -20.65 -3.12
C ASP A 45 -2.51 -19.77 -1.86
N ILE A 46 -2.07 -18.53 -2.07
CA ILE A 46 -2.28 -17.43 -1.13
C ILE A 46 -3.65 -16.84 -1.43
N SER A 47 -4.49 -16.70 -0.43
CA SER A 47 -5.79 -16.03 -0.54
C SER A 47 -5.91 -15.01 0.59
N ILE A 48 -6.00 -13.73 0.22
CA ILE A 48 -6.22 -12.60 1.13
C ILE A 48 -7.68 -12.16 0.99
N PRO A 49 -8.47 -12.17 2.09
CA PRO A 49 -9.85 -11.72 2.05
C PRO A 49 -9.95 -10.22 1.73
N ALA A 50 -11.14 -9.77 1.34
CA ALA A 50 -11.42 -8.37 1.02
C ALA A 50 -11.00 -7.44 2.17
N ASN A 51 -10.20 -6.40 1.86
CA ASN A 51 -9.61 -5.46 2.83
C ASN A 51 -8.90 -6.12 4.02
N GLY A 52 -8.49 -7.38 3.84
CA GLY A 52 -7.96 -8.20 4.89
C GLY A 52 -6.44 -8.25 4.91
N SER A 53 -5.93 -9.14 5.75
CA SER A 53 -4.50 -9.44 5.82
C SER A 53 -4.28 -10.91 6.09
N VAL A 54 -3.10 -11.40 5.72
CA VAL A 54 -2.65 -12.76 5.99
C VAL A 54 -1.23 -12.75 6.52
N LEU A 55 -0.86 -13.83 7.20
CA LEU A 55 0.51 -14.08 7.63
C LEU A 55 1.19 -15.05 6.66
N LEU A 56 2.28 -14.61 6.04
CA LEU A 56 3.11 -15.42 5.14
C LEU A 56 4.51 -15.53 5.71
N SER A 57 5.25 -16.60 5.39
CA SER A 57 6.68 -16.60 5.69
C SER A 57 7.36 -15.51 4.87
N ARG A 58 8.38 -14.88 5.45
CA ARG A 58 9.20 -13.89 4.75
C ARG A 58 9.78 -14.45 3.45
N GLU A 59 10.24 -15.69 3.48
CA GLU A 59 10.71 -16.41 2.29
C GLU A 59 9.68 -16.39 1.14
N GLU A 60 8.42 -16.68 1.45
CA GLU A 60 7.35 -16.67 0.45
C GLU A 60 7.10 -15.26 -0.08
N VAL A 61 7.12 -14.24 0.78
CA VAL A 61 6.92 -12.85 0.36
C VAL A 61 8.04 -12.38 -0.57
N ILE A 62 9.29 -12.71 -0.24
CA ILE A 62 10.47 -12.39 -1.07
C ILE A 62 10.37 -13.12 -2.40
N ALA A 63 10.06 -14.42 -2.40
CA ALA A 63 9.92 -15.21 -3.61
C ALA A 63 8.80 -14.69 -4.53
N GLN A 64 7.67 -14.27 -3.95
CA GLN A 64 6.56 -13.65 -4.71
C GLN A 64 6.98 -12.33 -5.37
N ALA A 65 7.71 -11.47 -4.65
CA ALA A 65 8.21 -10.22 -5.19
C ALA A 65 9.20 -10.45 -6.33
N GLN A 66 10.17 -11.35 -6.13
CA GLN A 66 11.18 -11.70 -7.14
C GLN A 66 10.57 -12.38 -8.38
N ASN A 67 9.49 -13.15 -8.21
CA ASN A 67 8.76 -13.78 -9.31
C ASN A 67 7.82 -12.80 -10.05
N GLY A 68 7.85 -11.50 -9.70
CA GLY A 68 7.08 -10.46 -10.39
C GLY A 68 5.59 -10.50 -10.08
N ASN A 69 5.20 -10.91 -8.87
CA ASN A 69 3.79 -10.85 -8.46
C ASN A 69 3.30 -9.39 -8.44
N LYS A 70 2.52 -9.02 -9.47
CA LYS A 70 1.96 -7.67 -9.67
C LYS A 70 1.13 -7.16 -8.50
N LEU A 71 0.58 -8.04 -7.66
CA LEU A 71 -0.14 -7.61 -6.46
C LEU A 71 0.80 -6.92 -5.48
N LEU A 72 2.06 -7.34 -5.39
CA LEU A 72 3.10 -6.75 -4.54
C LEU A 72 3.94 -5.71 -5.29
N SER A 73 4.34 -6.02 -6.52
CA SER A 73 5.29 -5.21 -7.29
C SER A 73 4.63 -4.02 -8.00
N GLY A 74 3.30 -3.95 -8.02
CA GLY A 74 2.55 -2.83 -8.59
C GLY A 74 2.74 -2.68 -10.09
N ILE A 75 2.71 -1.44 -10.58
CA ILE A 75 2.81 -1.14 -12.02
C ILE A 75 4.25 -0.95 -12.51
N ASP A 76 5.19 -0.65 -11.62
CA ASP A 76 6.57 -0.29 -11.92
C ASP A 76 7.60 -1.36 -11.51
N SER A 77 7.12 -2.48 -10.96
CA SER A 77 7.94 -3.57 -10.39
C SER A 77 8.74 -3.17 -9.15
N LEU A 78 8.57 -1.96 -8.64
CA LEU A 78 9.20 -1.42 -7.42
C LEU A 78 8.17 -1.22 -6.31
N GLY A 79 6.94 -1.68 -6.50
CA GLY A 79 5.88 -1.66 -5.50
C GLY A 79 4.96 -0.44 -5.57
N SER A 80 5.10 0.45 -6.56
CA SER A 80 4.19 1.58 -6.71
C SER A 80 2.82 1.13 -7.20
N HIS A 81 1.77 1.61 -6.54
CA HIS A 81 0.38 1.22 -6.80
C HIS A 81 0.12 -0.28 -6.60
N ALA A 82 0.82 -0.87 -5.64
CA ALA A 82 0.60 -2.26 -5.26
C ALA A 82 -0.77 -2.46 -4.61
N THR A 83 -1.39 -3.61 -4.88
CA THR A 83 -2.64 -4.02 -4.22
C THR A 83 -2.36 -4.61 -2.85
N TRP A 84 -1.20 -5.26 -2.69
CA TRP A 84 -0.72 -5.85 -1.46
C TRP A 84 0.42 -5.04 -0.88
N TYR A 85 0.36 -4.82 0.43
CA TYR A 85 1.40 -4.14 1.18
C TYR A 85 1.99 -5.08 2.23
N ILE A 86 3.32 -5.11 2.27
CA ILE A 86 4.10 -5.89 3.23
C ILE A 86 4.28 -4.99 4.45
N GLU A 87 3.80 -5.34 5.63
CA GLU A 87 3.93 -4.48 6.82
C GLU A 87 5.36 -4.44 7.39
N ASP A 88 6.15 -5.50 7.18
CA ASP A 88 7.53 -5.63 7.65
C ASP A 88 8.51 -4.84 6.79
N ALA A 89 9.15 -3.83 7.40
CA ALA A 89 10.04 -2.90 6.70
C ALA A 89 11.29 -3.58 6.15
N PHE A 90 11.90 -4.48 6.92
CA PHE A 90 13.07 -5.25 6.47
C PHE A 90 12.75 -6.01 5.19
N THR A 91 11.63 -6.73 5.15
CA THR A 91 11.22 -7.50 3.96
C THR A 91 10.99 -6.59 2.75
N ARG A 92 10.44 -5.38 2.92
CA ARG A 92 10.28 -4.42 1.82
C ARG A 92 11.61 -3.91 1.28
N SER A 93 12.57 -3.63 2.17
CA SER A 93 13.92 -3.23 1.75
C SER A 93 14.66 -4.35 1.02
N GLU A 94 14.55 -5.60 1.49
CA GLU A 94 15.16 -6.76 0.83
C GLU A 94 14.68 -6.95 -0.62
N VAL A 95 13.39 -6.70 -0.88
CA VAL A 95 12.83 -6.79 -2.24
C VAL A 95 12.94 -5.47 -3.02
N SER A 96 13.72 -4.51 -2.52
CA SER A 96 13.98 -3.23 -3.19
C SER A 96 12.72 -2.36 -3.40
N PHE A 97 11.70 -2.51 -2.55
CA PHE A 97 10.53 -1.61 -2.55
C PHE A 97 10.74 -0.34 -1.73
N ASP A 98 11.67 -0.40 -0.77
CA ASP A 98 12.13 0.75 0.02
C ASP A 98 13.64 0.97 -0.27
N ILE A 99 13.98 1.78 -1.31
CA ILE A 99 15.37 2.13 -1.70
C ILE A 99 15.61 3.62 -1.52
N ASP A 100 16.71 4.01 -0.87
CA ASP A 100 17.27 5.38 -0.84
C ASP A 100 16.19 6.48 -0.72
N ASP A 101 15.36 6.38 0.32
CA ASP A 101 14.21 7.26 0.66
C ASP A 101 12.93 7.13 -0.17
N LYS A 102 12.90 6.34 -1.24
CA LYS A 102 11.64 6.01 -1.94
C LYS A 102 10.96 4.84 -1.26
N LYS A 103 9.87 5.14 -0.55
CA LYS A 103 8.99 4.12 0.03
C LYS A 103 8.00 3.60 -1.01
N GLN A 104 7.58 2.35 -0.82
CA GLN A 104 6.47 1.77 -1.57
C GLN A 104 5.26 2.71 -1.58
N THR A 105 4.82 3.14 -2.77
CA THR A 105 3.63 4.00 -2.90
C THR A 105 2.38 3.16 -2.72
N PHE A 106 1.75 3.28 -1.56
CA PHE A 106 0.57 2.53 -1.15
C PHE A 106 -0.53 3.48 -0.66
N LEU A 107 -1.73 3.34 -1.23
CA LEU A 107 -2.87 4.18 -0.90
C LEU A 107 -3.40 3.85 0.51
N THR A 108 -3.49 4.86 1.37
CA THR A 108 -4.03 4.73 2.74
C THR A 108 -5.22 5.66 2.96
N ALA A 109 -6.01 5.37 3.99
CA ALA A 109 -7.15 6.21 4.36
C ALA A 109 -6.71 7.61 4.82
N GLU A 110 -5.56 7.73 5.48
CA GLU A 110 -4.99 9.01 5.90
C GLU A 110 -4.62 9.87 4.69
N GLU A 111 -4.04 9.27 3.65
CA GLU A 111 -3.69 9.99 2.43
C GLU A 111 -4.94 10.47 1.68
N ILE A 112 -6.00 9.65 1.63
CA ILE A 112 -7.28 10.05 1.05
C ILE A 112 -7.86 11.25 1.82
N LYS A 113 -7.87 11.21 3.16
CA LYS A 113 -8.32 12.35 3.99
C LYS A 113 -7.52 13.62 3.67
N ARG A 114 -6.19 13.52 3.63
CA ARG A 114 -5.30 14.64 3.32
C ARG A 114 -5.62 15.26 1.95
N ILE A 115 -5.87 14.42 0.94
CA ILE A 115 -6.25 14.89 -0.40
C ILE A 115 -7.62 15.59 -0.33
N PHE A 116 -8.60 15.03 0.38
CA PHE A 116 -9.93 15.63 0.55
C PHE A 116 -9.91 16.95 1.33
N GLU A 117 -8.91 17.21 2.17
CA GLU A 117 -8.73 18.50 2.86
C GLU A 117 -8.17 19.61 1.95
N LEU A 118 -7.71 19.28 0.75
CA LEU A 118 -7.20 20.28 -0.20
C LEU A 118 -8.31 21.27 -0.58
N LYS A 119 -7.98 22.56 -0.46
CA LYS A 119 -8.91 23.67 -0.72
C LYS A 119 -9.10 23.94 -2.21
N THR A 120 -8.07 23.70 -3.01
CA THR A 120 -8.07 24.00 -4.44
C THR A 120 -8.60 22.79 -5.22
N PRO A 121 -9.70 22.92 -5.99
CA PRO A 121 -10.27 21.81 -6.76
C PRO A 121 -9.26 21.15 -7.71
N LYS A 122 -8.51 21.95 -8.47
CA LYS A 122 -7.47 21.44 -9.37
C LYS A 122 -6.39 20.64 -8.63
N ALA A 123 -5.97 21.11 -7.45
CA ALA A 123 -4.98 20.38 -6.66
C ALA A 123 -5.54 19.05 -6.15
N PHE A 124 -6.81 19.01 -5.76
CA PHE A 124 -7.51 17.77 -5.40
C PHE A 124 -7.52 16.78 -6.57
N GLU A 125 -8.00 17.21 -7.73
CA GLU A 125 -8.12 16.36 -8.94
C GLU A 125 -6.76 15.80 -9.36
N ASP A 126 -5.74 16.66 -9.44
CA ASP A 126 -4.37 16.27 -9.81
C ASP A 126 -3.78 15.26 -8.81
N ASN A 127 -4.07 15.39 -7.51
CA ASN A 127 -3.58 14.44 -6.50
C ASN A 127 -4.33 13.10 -6.59
N ILE A 128 -5.65 13.10 -6.77
CA ILE A 128 -6.41 11.85 -6.96
C ILE A 128 -5.91 11.08 -8.17
N GLN A 129 -5.71 11.75 -9.32
CA GLN A 129 -5.25 11.07 -10.54
C GLN A 129 -3.83 10.52 -10.43
N LYS A 130 -2.96 11.14 -9.63
CA LYS A 130 -1.59 10.67 -9.39
C LYS A 130 -1.54 9.52 -8.39
N THR A 131 -2.35 9.56 -7.34
CA THR A 131 -2.30 8.60 -6.24
C THR A 131 -3.19 7.37 -6.49
N VAL A 132 -4.27 7.52 -7.26
CA VAL A 132 -5.29 6.48 -7.47
C VAL A 132 -5.30 6.03 -8.92
N VAL A 133 -4.43 5.08 -9.28
CA VAL A 133 -4.21 4.71 -10.69
C VAL A 133 -4.87 3.37 -11.01
N THR A 134 -4.68 2.38 -10.15
CA THR A 134 -5.11 1.00 -10.39
C THR A 134 -6.57 0.78 -10.03
N ARG A 135 -7.17 -0.29 -10.56
CA ARG A 135 -8.56 -0.67 -10.24
C ARG A 135 -8.77 -0.91 -8.74
N ALA A 136 -7.79 -1.53 -8.06
CA ALA A 136 -7.87 -1.79 -6.62
C ALA A 136 -7.89 -0.48 -5.83
N GLU A 137 -7.01 0.47 -6.17
CA GLU A 137 -6.98 1.80 -5.56
C GLU A 137 -8.27 2.59 -5.81
N LYS A 138 -8.81 2.55 -7.04
CA LYS A 138 -10.09 3.19 -7.37
C LYS A 138 -11.23 2.65 -6.51
N ALA A 139 -11.30 1.34 -6.33
CA ALA A 139 -12.33 0.72 -5.50
C ALA A 139 -12.12 1.06 -4.00
N TYR A 140 -10.87 1.04 -3.53
CA TYR A 140 -10.50 1.41 -2.17
C TYR A 140 -10.82 2.88 -1.86
N LEU A 141 -10.60 3.79 -2.81
CA LEU A 141 -10.98 5.21 -2.69
C LEU A 141 -12.47 5.35 -2.39
N MET A 142 -13.32 4.70 -3.19
CA MET A 142 -14.78 4.81 -3.04
C MET A 142 -15.26 4.19 -1.73
N GLU A 143 -14.72 3.05 -1.32
CA GLU A 143 -15.04 2.46 -0.01
C GLU A 143 -14.57 3.34 1.15
N THR A 144 -13.41 3.97 1.01
CA THR A 144 -12.87 4.89 2.01
C THR A 144 -13.74 6.14 2.14
N ILE A 145 -14.21 6.72 1.03
CA ILE A 145 -15.15 7.85 1.04
C ILE A 145 -16.42 7.48 1.82
N ARG A 146 -16.97 6.28 1.56
CA ARG A 146 -18.17 5.76 2.23
C ARG A 146 -17.93 5.53 3.73
N SER A 147 -16.85 4.85 4.09
CA SER A 147 -16.54 4.50 5.49
C SER A 147 -16.19 5.70 6.35
N LEU A 148 -15.57 6.74 5.77
CA LEU A 148 -15.19 7.97 6.47
C LEU A 148 -16.28 9.05 6.47
N ASN A 149 -17.41 8.82 5.79
CA ASN A 149 -18.50 9.79 5.61
C ASN A 149 -17.98 11.15 5.13
N LEU A 150 -17.12 11.16 4.10
CA LEU A 150 -16.62 12.39 3.50
C LEU A 150 -17.77 13.06 2.73
N ASN A 151 -18.10 14.31 3.08
CA ASN A 151 -19.32 14.98 2.64
C ASN A 151 -19.06 16.19 1.72
N ASP A 152 -18.19 16.04 0.71
CA ASP A 152 -17.96 17.08 -0.31
C ASP A 152 -18.51 16.62 -1.65
N TYR A 153 -19.71 17.10 -2.00
CA TYR A 153 -20.44 16.68 -3.20
C TYR A 153 -19.62 16.82 -4.49
N LYS A 154 -18.87 17.92 -4.65
CA LYS A 154 -18.11 18.17 -5.89
C LYS A 154 -16.95 17.18 -6.03
N LYS A 155 -16.24 16.93 -4.91
CA LYS A 155 -15.13 15.97 -4.88
C LYS A 155 -15.61 14.54 -5.07
N ILE A 156 -16.73 14.18 -4.45
CA ILE A 156 -17.36 12.86 -4.62
C ILE A 156 -17.77 12.64 -6.07
N ALA A 157 -18.47 13.59 -6.68
CA ALA A 157 -18.88 13.48 -8.09
C ALA A 157 -17.67 13.29 -9.02
N PHE A 158 -16.59 14.03 -8.80
CA PHE A 158 -15.34 13.81 -9.54
C PHE A 158 -14.77 12.39 -9.32
N CYS A 159 -14.75 11.90 -8.09
CA CYS A 159 -14.29 10.54 -7.80
C CYS A 159 -15.17 9.48 -8.47
N GLU A 160 -16.49 9.64 -8.50
CA GLU A 160 -17.41 8.73 -9.20
C GLU A 160 -17.14 8.71 -10.70
N ASP A 161 -16.98 9.88 -11.33
CA ASP A 161 -16.69 10.00 -12.76
C ASP A 161 -15.31 9.41 -13.11
N TYR A 162 -14.29 9.68 -12.28
CA TYR A 162 -12.93 9.21 -12.51
C TYR A 162 -12.75 7.69 -12.26
N THR A 163 -13.44 7.16 -11.25
CA THR A 163 -13.37 5.74 -10.90
C THR A 163 -14.32 4.88 -11.73
N GLY A 164 -15.42 5.47 -12.23
CA GLY A 164 -16.52 4.76 -12.85
C GLY A 164 -17.37 3.96 -11.85
N ILE A 165 -17.19 4.19 -10.55
CA ILE A 165 -17.88 3.49 -9.46
C ILE A 165 -18.76 4.53 -8.76
N ARG A 166 -20.06 4.22 -8.62
CA ARG A 166 -21.01 5.10 -7.91
C ARG A 166 -21.17 4.66 -6.46
N LEU A 167 -21.35 5.63 -5.56
CA LEU A 167 -21.62 5.38 -4.15
C LEU A 167 -23.06 4.95 -3.88
#